data_AF-A0A7J8I9D2-F1
#
_entry.id   AF-A0A7J8I9D2-F1
#
_cell.length_a   1.000
_cell.length_b   1.000
_cell.length_c   1.000
_cell.angle_alpha   90.00
_cell.angle_beta   90.00
_cell.angle_gamma   90.00
#
_symmetry.space_group_name_H-M   'P 1'
#
loop_
_entity.id
_entity.type
_entity.pdbx_description
1 polymer ?
#
loop_
_entity_poly.entity_id
_entity_poly.type
_entity_poly.pdbx_seq_one_letter_code
_entity_poly.pdbx_strand_id
1 'polypeptide(L)'
;MARLLRASCLFSLLLAGLVPPGRGQEKSKTDCHADVSGTIYEYGALTLNGDEFIAFKQYAGKYILFNACPPTSELLGSTDRLFWEPMKVHDIRWNFEKFLVGPDGKPIMRWYHRTTVSNVKLDILAYMRQRAAHGVRGK
;
A
#
# COMPACT_ATOMS: atom_id res chain seq x y z
N MET A 1 -62.84 16.98 -6.34
CA MET A 1 -61.89 15.85 -6.59
C MET A 1 -60.48 16.39 -6.44
N ALA A 2 -59.83 16.05 -5.32
CA ALA A 2 -58.54 16.59 -4.93
C ALA A 2 -57.40 15.96 -5.75
N ARG A 3 -56.48 16.80 -6.25
CA ARG A 3 -55.28 16.38 -6.97
C ARG A 3 -54.25 15.86 -5.96
N LEU A 4 -54.05 14.54 -5.93
CA LEU A 4 -52.95 13.91 -5.21
C LEU A 4 -51.64 14.19 -5.95
N LEU A 5 -50.87 15.15 -5.42
CA LEU A 5 -49.45 15.33 -5.73
C LEU A 5 -48.71 14.07 -5.30
N ARG A 6 -48.33 13.24 -6.27
CA ARG A 6 -47.56 12.02 -6.08
C ARG A 6 -46.16 12.41 -5.59
N ALA A 7 -45.96 12.35 -4.28
CA ALA A 7 -44.70 12.55 -3.58
C ALA A 7 -43.69 11.41 -3.88
N SER A 8 -43.41 11.16 -5.16
CA SER A 8 -42.56 10.06 -5.62
C SER A 8 -41.05 10.35 -5.52
N CYS A 9 -40.64 11.55 -5.13
CA CYS A 9 -39.22 11.92 -5.03
C CYS A 9 -38.62 11.76 -3.63
N LEU A 10 -39.43 11.49 -2.59
CA LEU A 10 -38.91 11.33 -1.23
C LEU A 10 -38.48 9.89 -0.89
N PHE A 11 -38.87 8.90 -1.71
CA PHE A 11 -38.49 7.50 -1.47
C PHE A 11 -37.05 7.17 -1.91
N SER A 12 -36.48 7.91 -2.86
CA SER A 12 -35.10 7.67 -3.32
C SER A 12 -34.03 8.09 -2.31
N LEU A 13 -34.36 8.93 -1.33
CA LEU A 13 -33.41 9.40 -0.30
C LEU A 13 -33.32 8.46 0.91
N LEU A 14 -34.29 7.57 1.13
CA LEU A 14 -34.28 6.66 2.29
C LEU A 14 -33.37 5.42 2.11
N LEU A 15 -32.92 5.11 0.90
CA LEU A 15 -32.05 3.95 0.63
C LEU A 15 -30.55 4.23 0.73
N ALA A 16 -30.13 5.49 0.88
CA ALA A 16 -28.72 5.83 1.08
C ALA A 16 -28.25 5.63 2.55
N GLY A 17 -29.18 5.44 3.49
CA GLY A 17 -28.88 5.32 4.93
C GLY A 17 -28.56 3.92 5.43
N LEU A 18 -28.59 2.89 4.58
CA LEU A 18 -28.36 1.50 4.95
C LEU A 18 -27.14 0.88 4.24
N VAL A 19 -26.11 1.67 3.96
CA VAL A 19 -24.78 1.10 3.70
C VAL A 19 -24.14 0.86 5.06
N PRO A 20 -23.96 -0.40 5.50
CA PRO A 20 -23.14 -0.67 6.68
C PRO A 20 -21.76 -0.05 6.45
N PRO A 21 -21.07 0.49 7.46
CA PRO A 21 -19.64 0.78 7.32
C PRO A 21 -18.97 -0.56 6.99
N GLY A 22 -18.75 -0.80 5.71
CA GLY A 22 -18.19 -2.03 5.21
C GLY A 22 -16.82 -2.21 5.84
N ARG A 23 -16.57 -3.43 6.31
CA ARG A 23 -15.26 -4.09 6.49
C ARG A 23 -14.08 -3.19 6.08
N GLY A 24 -13.19 -2.90 7.03
CA GLY A 24 -12.02 -2.03 6.86
C GLY A 24 -11.46 -2.04 5.44
N GLN A 25 -11.31 -0.85 4.85
CA GLN A 25 -11.04 -0.71 3.43
C GLN A 25 -9.70 -1.35 3.07
N GLU A 26 -9.76 -2.46 2.34
CA GLU A 26 -8.58 -3.08 1.73
C GLU A 26 -8.25 -2.32 0.45
N LYS A 27 -7.09 -1.64 0.44
CA LYS A 27 -6.58 -0.98 -0.76
C LYS A 27 -5.83 -2.02 -1.59
N SER A 28 -6.20 -2.17 -2.85
CA SER A 28 -5.53 -3.12 -3.75
C SER A 28 -4.04 -2.81 -3.93
N LYS A 29 -3.68 -1.51 -3.85
CA LYS A 29 -2.31 -1.00 -3.91
C LYS A 29 -2.18 0.36 -3.21
N THR A 30 -0.96 0.70 -2.85
CA THR A 30 -0.57 2.02 -2.33
C THR A 30 0.72 2.47 -3.00
N ASP A 31 0.78 3.75 -3.37
CA ASP A 31 2.02 4.38 -3.85
C ASP A 31 2.90 4.72 -2.63
N CYS A 32 4.21 4.54 -2.79
CA CYS A 32 5.17 4.80 -1.71
C CYS A 32 5.52 6.30 -1.66
N HIS A 33 5.97 6.78 -0.51
CA HIS A 33 6.32 8.19 -0.33
C HIS A 33 7.52 8.58 -1.20
N ALA A 34 7.33 9.54 -2.11
CA ALA A 34 8.36 10.03 -3.02
C ALA A 34 9.37 10.98 -2.33
N ASP A 35 9.05 11.47 -1.13
CA ASP A 35 9.74 12.57 -0.44
C ASP A 35 10.88 12.11 0.49
N VAL A 36 11.21 10.81 0.50
CA VAL A 36 12.39 10.35 1.24
C VAL A 36 13.64 10.74 0.44
N SER A 37 14.37 11.76 0.92
CA SER A 37 15.64 12.18 0.34
C SER A 37 16.75 11.17 0.65
N GLY A 38 17.76 11.04 -0.21
CA GLY A 38 18.85 10.08 -0.03
C GLY A 38 18.58 8.66 -0.54
N THR A 39 19.47 7.73 -0.18
CA THR A 39 19.41 6.29 -0.51
C THR A 39 19.18 5.45 0.75
N ILE A 40 18.72 4.20 0.59
CA ILE A 40 18.53 3.28 1.72
C ILE A 40 19.80 3.07 2.56
N TYR A 41 20.99 3.29 2.00
CA TYR A 41 22.28 3.08 2.65
C TYR A 41 22.66 4.16 3.66
N GLU A 42 21.92 5.27 3.68
CA GLU A 42 22.08 6.36 4.65
C GLU A 42 21.30 6.10 5.96
N TYR A 43 20.51 5.02 6.00
CA TYR A 43 19.64 4.69 7.12
C TYR A 43 20.10 3.40 7.84
N GLY A 44 19.50 3.14 8.99
CA GLY A 44 19.61 1.91 9.74
C GLY A 44 18.40 1.70 10.64
N ALA A 45 18.29 0.53 11.25
CA ALA A 45 17.23 0.22 12.20
C ALA A 45 17.77 -0.65 13.34
N LEU A 46 17.10 -0.56 14.49
CA LEU A 46 17.30 -1.51 15.57
C LEU A 46 16.69 -2.86 15.19
N THR A 47 17.32 -3.94 15.64
CA THR A 47 16.76 -5.29 15.59
C THR A 47 15.42 -5.35 16.33
N LEU A 48 14.63 -6.40 16.07
CA LEU A 48 13.32 -6.58 16.73
C LEU A 48 13.43 -6.60 18.27
N ASN A 49 14.55 -7.12 18.79
CA ASN A 49 14.83 -7.15 20.22
C ASN A 49 15.37 -5.82 20.76
N GLY A 50 15.77 -4.89 19.90
CA GLY A 50 16.35 -3.60 20.28
C GLY A 50 17.82 -3.64 20.67
N ASP A 51 18.44 -4.83 20.71
CA ASP A 51 19.80 -5.05 21.24
C ASP A 51 20.91 -4.58 20.29
N GLU A 52 20.60 -4.43 19.00
CA GLU A 52 21.61 -4.13 17.98
C GLU A 52 21.08 -3.12 16.95
N PHE A 53 21.91 -2.13 16.62
CA PHE A 53 21.67 -1.20 15.51
C PHE A 53 22.30 -1.72 14.23
N ILE A 54 21.46 -1.98 13.22
CA ILE A 54 21.86 -2.47 11.91
C ILE A 54 21.88 -1.30 10.93
N ALA A 55 23.09 -0.83 10.57
CA ALA A 55 23.26 0.13 9.48
C ALA A 55 22.98 -0.56 8.14
N PHE A 56 22.11 0.00 7.29
CA PHE A 56 21.73 -0.66 6.03
C PHE A 56 22.82 -0.62 4.96
N LYS A 57 23.81 0.27 5.11
CA LYS A 57 25.00 0.33 4.24
C LYS A 57 25.70 -1.03 4.08
N GLN A 58 25.69 -1.87 5.12
CA GLN A 58 26.32 -3.20 5.07
C GLN A 58 25.60 -4.20 4.13
N TYR A 59 24.40 -3.86 3.67
CA TYR A 59 23.63 -4.61 2.69
C TYR A 59 23.75 -4.04 1.28
N ALA A 60 24.71 -3.15 1.03
CA ALA A 60 25.02 -2.70 -0.33
C ALA A 60 25.29 -3.89 -1.25
N GLY A 61 24.51 -3.96 -2.35
CA GLY A 61 24.56 -5.07 -3.30
C GLY A 61 23.83 -6.35 -2.86
N LYS A 62 23.15 -6.35 -1.70
CA LYS A 62 22.28 -7.46 -1.24
C LYS A 62 20.80 -7.13 -1.48
N TYR A 63 19.97 -8.17 -1.59
CA TYR A 63 18.52 -8.02 -1.65
C TYR A 63 17.96 -7.78 -0.23
N ILE A 64 17.41 -6.59 0.02
CA ILE A 64 16.76 -6.20 1.27
C ILE A 64 15.34 -5.74 1.01
N LEU A 65 14.41 -6.16 1.87
CA LEU A 65 13.02 -5.73 1.83
C LEU A 65 12.85 -4.51 2.75
N PHE A 66 12.54 -3.35 2.17
CA PHE A 66 12.32 -2.11 2.91
C PHE A 66 10.87 -1.64 2.74
N ASN A 67 10.27 -1.14 3.82
CA ASN A 67 8.87 -0.77 3.86
C ASN A 67 8.70 0.73 4.07
N ALA A 68 8.71 1.50 2.97
CA ALA A 68 8.46 2.94 2.97
C ALA A 68 7.06 3.31 2.42
N CYS A 69 6.16 2.33 2.37
CA CYS A 69 4.87 2.46 1.72
C CYS A 69 3.75 2.33 2.75
N PRO A 70 2.67 3.12 2.62
CA PRO A 70 1.49 2.96 3.47
C PRO A 70 0.97 1.52 3.44
N PRO A 71 0.41 1.01 4.56
CA PRO A 71 -0.13 -0.34 4.59
C PRO A 71 -1.27 -0.51 3.59
N THR A 72 -1.40 -1.74 3.07
CA THR A 72 -2.40 -2.09 2.06
C THR A 72 -3.80 -2.28 2.64
N SER A 73 -3.92 -2.37 3.97
CA SER A 73 -5.21 -2.50 4.67
C SER A 73 -5.10 -1.85 6.05
N GLU A 74 -6.20 -1.28 6.51
CA GLU A 74 -6.34 -0.81 7.90
C GLU A 74 -6.34 -1.98 8.89
N LEU A 75 -6.77 -3.17 8.46
CA LEU A 75 -6.86 -4.37 9.28
C LEU A 75 -5.53 -5.15 9.25
N LEU A 76 -4.94 -5.41 10.42
CA LEU A 76 -3.76 -6.28 10.54
C LEU A 76 -4.14 -7.76 10.34
N GLY A 77 -5.28 -8.14 10.89
CA GLY A 77 -5.73 -9.52 10.97
C GLY A 77 -6.04 -9.89 12.40
N SER A 78 -6.52 -11.11 12.62
CA SER A 78 -6.75 -11.64 13.95
C SER A 78 -5.42 -12.09 14.56
N THR A 79 -5.16 -11.73 15.82
CA THR A 79 -3.88 -11.97 16.51
C THR A 79 -3.54 -13.46 16.67
N ASP A 80 -4.54 -14.35 16.67
CA ASP A 80 -4.37 -15.81 16.67
C ASP A 80 -3.68 -16.36 15.41
N ARG A 81 -3.57 -15.54 14.35
CA ARG A 81 -2.92 -15.90 13.09
C ARG A 81 -1.63 -15.13 12.83
N LEU A 82 -1.26 -14.23 13.74
CA LEU A 82 -0.07 -13.37 13.63
C LEU A 82 0.91 -13.79 14.73
N PHE A 83 1.99 -14.44 14.32
CA PHE A 83 2.94 -15.07 15.26
C PHE A 83 4.18 -14.19 15.52
N TRP A 84 3.99 -12.89 15.76
CA TRP A 84 5.10 -11.97 16.04
C TRP A 84 4.67 -10.82 16.97
N GLU A 85 5.64 -10.28 17.71
CA GLU A 85 5.49 -9.10 18.56
C GLU A 85 6.78 -8.25 18.48
N PRO A 86 6.70 -6.91 18.65
CA PRO A 86 5.47 -6.12 18.75
C PRO A 86 4.80 -5.90 17.39
N MET A 87 3.47 -5.90 17.36
CA MET A 87 2.72 -5.53 16.15
C MET A 87 2.83 -4.02 15.84
N LYS A 88 3.11 -3.67 14.58
CA LYS A 88 3.22 -2.29 14.09
C LYS A 88 2.27 -2.01 12.94
N VAL A 89 1.88 -0.74 12.80
CA VAL A 89 0.96 -0.27 11.73
C VAL A 89 1.47 -0.59 10.32
N HIS A 90 2.78 -0.71 10.11
CA HIS A 90 3.31 -0.94 8.77
C HIS A 90 3.56 -2.41 8.45
N ASP A 91 3.30 -3.33 9.40
CA ASP A 91 3.60 -4.75 9.25
C ASP A 91 2.99 -5.36 7.98
N ILE A 92 3.69 -6.37 7.48
CA ILE A 92 3.23 -7.20 6.37
C ILE A 92 1.99 -7.97 6.82
N ARG A 93 0.94 -7.88 6.03
CA ARG A 93 -0.39 -8.37 6.40
C ARG A 93 -0.54 -9.86 6.17
N TRP A 94 0.09 -10.39 5.13
CA TRP A 94 0.02 -11.81 4.82
C TRP A 94 1.11 -12.24 3.84
N ASN A 95 1.21 -13.55 3.66
CA ASN A 95 2.02 -14.16 2.61
C ASN A 95 1.62 -13.60 1.23
N PHE A 96 2.62 -13.38 0.37
CA PHE A 96 2.48 -12.81 -0.98
C PHE A 96 2.08 -11.34 -1.05
N GLU A 97 2.30 -10.56 0.00
CA GLU A 97 2.38 -9.11 -0.14
C GLU A 97 3.58 -8.71 -1.02
N LYS A 98 3.44 -7.66 -1.82
CA LYS A 98 4.36 -7.38 -2.94
C LYS A 98 4.81 -5.93 -2.90
N PHE A 99 6.06 -5.69 -3.27
CA PHE A 99 6.67 -4.37 -3.32
C PHE A 99 7.40 -4.20 -4.65
N LEU A 100 7.24 -3.04 -5.28
CA LEU A 100 8.01 -2.64 -6.45
C LEU A 100 9.06 -1.63 -6.03
N VAL A 101 10.31 -1.92 -6.38
CA VAL A 101 11.46 -1.06 -6.15
C VAL A 101 12.06 -0.66 -7.49
N GLY A 102 12.40 0.61 -7.62
CA GLY A 102 12.98 1.18 -8.83
C GLY A 102 14.45 0.81 -9.00
N PRO A 103 15.02 1.01 -10.20
CA PRO A 103 16.44 0.79 -10.47
C PRO A 103 17.36 1.72 -9.66
N ASP A 104 16.83 2.81 -9.12
CA ASP A 104 17.48 3.75 -8.19
C ASP A 104 17.39 3.31 -6.72
N GLY A 105 16.83 2.12 -6.46
CA GLY A 105 16.64 1.58 -5.11
C GLY A 105 15.49 2.20 -4.34
N LYS A 106 14.68 3.08 -4.96
CA LYS A 106 13.54 3.73 -4.31
C LYS A 106 12.27 2.88 -4.40
N PRO A 107 11.53 2.67 -3.30
CA PRO A 107 10.25 1.98 -3.35
C PRO A 107 9.22 2.81 -4.13
N ILE A 108 8.43 2.14 -4.96
CA ILE A 108 7.48 2.77 -5.88
C ILE A 108 6.04 2.43 -5.47
N MET A 109 5.76 1.16 -5.22
CA MET A 109 4.40 0.68 -4.98
C MET A 109 4.39 -0.54 -4.06
N ARG A 110 3.31 -0.69 -3.28
CA ARG A 110 3.02 -1.85 -2.43
C ARG A 110 1.64 -2.39 -2.79
N TRP A 111 1.51 -3.71 -2.97
CA TRP A 111 0.24 -4.36 -3.30
C TRP A 111 -0.21 -5.30 -2.21
N TYR A 112 -1.53 -5.30 -1.98
CA TYR A 112 -2.18 -6.26 -1.12
C TYR A 112 -1.93 -7.69 -1.61
N HIS A 113 -1.87 -8.65 -0.68
CA HIS A 113 -1.52 -10.02 -1.03
C HIS A 113 -2.49 -10.65 -2.03
N ARG A 114 -3.78 -10.33 -1.93
CA ARG A 114 -4.83 -10.83 -2.84
C ARG A 114 -4.87 -10.13 -4.20
N THR A 115 -4.08 -9.07 -4.42
CA THR A 115 -4.01 -8.45 -5.74
C THR A 115 -3.43 -9.43 -6.75
N THR A 116 -4.15 -9.62 -7.86
CA THR A 116 -3.80 -10.61 -8.87
C THR A 116 -2.48 -10.26 -9.57
N VAL A 117 -1.72 -11.27 -9.96
CA VAL A 117 -0.45 -11.08 -10.69
C VAL A 117 -0.67 -10.35 -12.01
N SER A 118 -1.81 -10.56 -12.67
CA SER A 118 -2.19 -9.82 -13.88
C SER A 118 -2.31 -8.32 -13.63
N ASN A 119 -2.94 -7.90 -12.53
CA ASN A 119 -3.06 -6.48 -12.17
C ASN A 119 -1.70 -5.89 -11.79
N VAL A 120 -0.89 -6.62 -11.02
CA VAL A 120 0.48 -6.21 -10.68
C VAL A 120 1.31 -5.99 -11.96
N LYS A 121 1.23 -6.90 -12.93
CA LYS A 121 1.91 -6.77 -14.22
C LYS A 121 1.45 -5.51 -14.97
N LEU A 122 0.15 -5.25 -15.01
CA LEU A 122 -0.39 -4.06 -15.68
C LEU A 122 0.10 -2.76 -15.02
N ASP A 123 0.11 -2.71 -13.70
CA ASP A 123 0.62 -1.57 -12.92
C ASP A 123 2.12 -1.32 -13.19
N ILE A 124 2.94 -2.37 -13.20
CA ILE A 124 4.39 -2.28 -13.50
C ILE A 124 4.61 -1.73 -14.91
N LEU A 125 3.88 -2.26 -15.90
CA LEU A 125 3.99 -1.79 -17.28
C LEU A 125 3.55 -0.33 -17.43
N ALA A 126 2.48 0.07 -16.74
CA ALA A 126 2.02 1.45 -16.73
C ALA A 126 3.09 2.40 -16.16
N TYR A 127 3.68 2.03 -15.02
CA TYR A 127 4.77 2.78 -14.39
C TYR A 127 5.99 2.93 -15.33
N MET A 128 6.43 1.84 -15.97
CA MET A 128 7.55 1.87 -16.91
C MET A 128 7.30 2.80 -18.11
N ARG A 129 6.08 2.79 -18.66
CA ARG A 129 5.69 3.70 -19.76
C ARG A 129 5.70 5.16 -19.32
N GLN A 130 5.15 5.46 -18.13
CA GLN A 130 5.16 6.81 -17.57
C GLN A 130 6.60 7.32 -17.40
N ARG A 131 7.49 6.51 -16.80
CA ARG A 131 8.91 6.87 -16.66
C ARG A 131 9.57 7.17 -18.01
N ALA A 132 9.34 6.33 -19.01
CA ALA A 132 9.89 6.55 -20.34
C ALA A 132 9.42 7.88 -20.94
N ALA A 133 8.14 8.22 -20.80
CA ALA A 133 7.60 9.50 -21.26
C ALA A 133 8.20 10.71 -20.52
N HIS A 134 8.41 10.62 -19.21
CA HIS A 134 9.05 11.68 -18.42
C HIS A 134 10.55 11.85 -18.76
N GLY A 135 11.27 10.76 -19.02
CA GLY A 135 12.67 10.80 -19.45
C GLY A 135 12.90 11.40 -20.84
N VAL A 136 11.88 11.42 -21.69
CA VAL A 136 11.90 12.09 -23.01
C VAL A 136 11.64 13.60 -22.88
N ARG A 137 10.84 14.03 -21.89
CA ARG A 137 10.44 15.43 -21.70
C ARG A 137 11.43 16.25 -20.86
N GLY A 138 12.29 15.58 -20.09
CA GLY A 138 13.36 16.19 -19.28
C GLY A 138 14.74 16.23 -19.95
N LYS A 139 14.82 15.97 -21.26
CA LYS A 139 16.02 16.13 -22.08
C LYS A 139 15.92 17.36 -22.96
#